data_AF-A0AAW5VRX2-F1
#
_entry.id   AF-A0AAW5VRX2-F1
#
_cell.length_a   1.000
_cell.length_b   1.000
_cell.length_c   1.000
_cell.angle_alpha   90.00
_cell.angle_beta   90.00
_cell.angle_gamma   90.00
#
_symmetry.space_group_name_H-M   'P 1'
#
loop_
_entity.id
_entity.type
_entity.pdbx_description
1 polymer ?
#
loop_
_entity_poly.entity_id
_entity_poly.type
_entity_poly.pdbx_seq_one_letter_code
_entity_poly.pdbx_strand_id
1 'polypeptide(L)'
;MKKITIILILFHLQCADGERQNCRENLDSIEFQKIMALSLLVPIPKNTDQENESRKNIGLVNFVYTQNKAEERKRICDNKLVFKIFEPEANDFD
;
A
#
# COMPACT_ATOMS: atom_id res chain seq x y z
N MET A 1 32.30 5.72 24.58
CA MET A 1 32.00 5.02 23.31
C MET A 1 30.64 4.31 23.31
N LYS A 2 30.29 3.49 24.31
CA LYS A 2 29.00 2.75 24.36
C LYS A 2 27.72 3.61 24.20
N LYS A 3 27.70 4.83 24.76
CA LYS A 3 26.54 5.74 24.69
C LYS A 3 26.25 6.28 23.27
N ILE A 4 27.28 6.49 22.46
CA ILE A 4 27.13 7.00 21.08
C ILE A 4 26.55 5.89 20.19
N THR A 5 26.96 4.64 20.40
CA THR A 5 26.42 3.48 19.68
C THR A 5 24.93 3.28 19.93
N ILE A 6 24.45 3.47 21.16
CA ILE A 6 23.02 3.36 21.50
C ILE A 6 22.19 4.45 20.79
N ILE A 7 22.71 5.68 20.73
CA ILE A 7 22.04 6.79 20.05
C ILE A 7 21.92 6.51 18.54
N LEU A 8 22.97 6.00 17.89
CA LEU A 8 22.94 5.61 16.48
C LEU A 8 21.94 4.48 16.20
N ILE A 9 21.84 3.50 17.10
CA ILE A 9 20.85 2.42 16.99
C ILE A 9 19.42 2.96 17.10
N LEU A 10 19.15 3.85 18.07
CA LEU A 10 17.84 4.47 18.27
C LEU A 10 17.41 5.34 17.07
N PHE A 11 18.33 6.10 16.48
CA PHE A 11 18.05 6.87 15.27
C PHE A 11 17.71 5.99 14.07
N HIS A 12 18.38 4.85 13.90
CA HIS A 12 18.06 3.90 12.83
C HIS A 12 16.69 3.23 13.03
N LEU A 13 16.31 2.92 14.27
CA LEU A 13 15.00 2.35 14.60
C LEU A 13 13.85 3.33 14.29
N GLN A 14 13.99 4.61 14.66
CA GLN A 14 12.98 5.62 14.37
C GLN A 14 12.79 5.88 12.86
N CYS A 15 13.88 5.88 12.10
CA CYS A 15 13.80 5.96 10.63
C CYS A 15 13.13 4.71 10.04
N ALA A 16 13.42 3.52 10.57
CA ALA A 16 12.75 2.30 10.13
C ALA A 16 11.22 2.36 10.39
N ASP A 17 10.78 2.77 11.57
CA ASP A 17 9.34 2.89 11.85
C ASP A 17 8.64 3.93 10.96
N GLY A 18 9.28 5.08 10.73
CA GLY A 18 8.74 6.11 9.84
C GLY A 18 8.62 5.65 8.38
N GLU A 19 9.64 4.96 7.87
CA GLU A 19 9.56 4.39 6.52
C GLU A 19 8.51 3.27 6.43
N ARG A 20 8.34 2.47 7.49
CA ARG A 20 7.35 1.38 7.55
C ARG A 20 5.93 1.91 7.57
N GLN A 21 5.69 2.93 8.38
CA GLN A 21 4.41 3.61 8.46
C GLN A 21 4.08 4.29 7.13
N ASN A 22 5.05 4.96 6.49
CA ASN A 22 4.90 5.52 5.15
C ASN A 22 4.62 4.44 4.08
N CYS A 23 5.17 3.24 4.25
CA CYS A 23 4.85 2.09 3.41
C CYS A 23 3.38 1.64 3.57
N ARG A 24 2.92 1.49 4.82
CA ARG A 24 1.53 1.09 5.13
C ARG A 24 0.51 2.13 4.69
N GLU A 25 0.69 3.39 5.06
CA GLU A 25 -0.26 4.47 4.73
C GLU A 25 -0.41 4.67 3.22
N ASN A 26 0.69 4.53 2.45
CA ASN A 26 0.62 4.58 0.99
C ASN A 26 -0.08 3.37 0.39
N LEU A 27 0.16 2.16 0.94
CA LEU A 27 -0.50 0.95 0.46
C LEU A 27 -2.01 1.02 0.72
N ASP A 28 -2.42 1.47 1.91
CA ASP A 28 -3.83 1.67 2.27
C ASP A 28 -4.52 2.68 1.36
N SER A 29 -3.84 3.78 1.03
CA SER A 29 -4.33 4.78 0.07
C SER A 29 -4.55 4.19 -1.33
N ILE A 30 -3.63 3.35 -1.81
CA ILE A 30 -3.75 2.69 -3.12
C ILE A 30 -4.87 1.64 -3.09
N GLU A 31 -5.00 0.87 -2.01
CA GLU A 31 -6.08 -0.10 -1.82
C GLU A 31 -7.45 0.58 -1.78
N PHE A 32 -7.56 1.73 -1.13
CA PHE A 32 -8.77 2.54 -1.16
C PHE A 32 -9.13 3.00 -2.58
N GLN A 33 -8.15 3.43 -3.37
CA GLN A 33 -8.36 3.80 -4.78
C GLN A 33 -8.84 2.59 -5.61
N LYS A 34 -8.33 1.39 -5.34
CA LYS A 34 -8.79 0.15 -5.98
C LYS A 34 -10.27 -0.13 -5.67
N ILE A 35 -10.68 0.03 -4.42
CA ILE A 35 -12.08 -0.12 -4.00
C ILE A 35 -12.96 0.92 -4.71
N MET A 36 -12.52 2.18 -4.80
CA MET A 36 -13.24 3.22 -5.53
C MET A 36 -13.38 2.87 -7.02
N ALA A 37 -12.34 2.31 -7.65
CA ALA A 37 -12.40 1.88 -9.04
C ALA A 37 -13.45 0.77 -9.25
N LEU A 38 -13.53 -0.19 -8.32
CA LEU A 38 -14.57 -1.24 -8.35
C LEU A 38 -15.99 -0.69 -8.20
N SER A 39 -16.17 0.40 -7.44
CA SER A 39 -17.49 1.03 -7.30
C SER A 39 -18.09 1.52 -8.64
N LEU A 40 -17.23 1.82 -9.61
CA LEU A 40 -17.66 2.26 -10.95
C LEU A 40 -18.21 1.12 -11.82
N LEU A 41 -18.00 -0.13 -11.42
CA LEU A 41 -18.57 -1.31 -12.09
C LEU A 41 -20.05 -1.51 -11.76
N VAL A 42 -20.55 -0.82 -10.72
CA VAL A 42 -21.95 -0.89 -10.33
C VAL A 42 -22.76 0.10 -11.19
N PRO A 43 -23.73 -0.38 -11.99
CA PRO A 43 -24.56 0.48 -12.82
C PRO A 43 -25.46 1.35 -11.95
N ILE A 44 -25.63 2.62 -12.34
CA ILE A 44 -26.58 3.53 -11.69
C ILE A 44 -27.89 3.48 -12.47
N PRO A 45 -29.04 3.19 -11.82
CA PRO A 45 -30.33 3.02 -12.50
C PRO A 45 -30.81 4.26 -13.27
N LYS A 46 -30.32 5.45 -12.91
CA LYS A 46 -30.68 6.72 -13.53
C LYS A 46 -29.83 7.05 -14.77
N ASN A 47 -28.75 6.30 -15.01
CA ASN A 47 -27.86 6.52 -16.15
C ASN A 47 -28.33 5.70 -17.36
N THR A 48 -28.03 6.21 -18.55
CA THR A 48 -28.16 5.46 -19.80
C THR A 48 -27.19 4.27 -19.84
N ASP A 49 -27.45 3.31 -20.74
CA ASP A 49 -26.57 2.16 -20.94
C ASP A 49 -25.16 2.60 -21.36
N GLN A 50 -25.05 3.58 -22.25
CA GLN A 50 -23.77 4.14 -22.70
C GLN A 50 -22.99 4.79 -21.55
N GLU A 51 -23.65 5.53 -20.66
CA GLU A 51 -23.00 6.13 -19.48
C GLU A 51 -22.53 5.06 -18.49
N ASN A 52 -23.32 4.02 -18.26
CA ASN A 52 -22.93 2.90 -17.39
C ASN A 52 -21.77 2.09 -17.99
N GLU A 53 -21.76 1.88 -19.30
CA GLU A 53 -20.65 1.21 -20.01
C GLU A 53 -19.36 2.04 -19.94
N SER A 54 -19.45 3.36 -20.15
CA SER A 54 -18.32 4.28 -20.00
C SER A 54 -17.74 4.24 -18.57
N ARG A 55 -18.61 4.30 -17.55
CA ARG A 55 -18.19 4.18 -16.14
C ARG A 55 -17.51 2.85 -15.86
N LYS A 56 -18.05 1.75 -16.37
CA LYS A 56 -17.45 0.42 -16.24
C LYS A 56 -16.06 0.36 -16.86
N ASN A 57 -15.89 0.91 -18.07
CA ASN A 57 -14.59 0.94 -18.75
C ASN A 57 -13.56 1.75 -17.96
N ILE A 58 -13.94 2.93 -17.44
CA ILE A 58 -13.08 3.74 -16.57
C ILE A 58 -12.74 2.97 -15.27
N GLY A 59 -13.72 2.30 -14.68
CA GLY A 59 -13.54 1.46 -13.49
C GLY A 59 -12.52 0.35 -13.70
N LEU A 60 -12.61 -0.38 -14.82
CA LEU A 60 -11.68 -1.46 -15.15
C LEU A 60 -10.25 -0.94 -15.35
N VAL A 61 -10.07 0.15 -16.10
CA VAL A 61 -8.75 0.74 -16.33
C VAL A 61 -8.12 1.21 -15.02
N ASN A 62 -8.89 1.92 -14.19
CA ASN A 62 -8.41 2.40 -12.90
C ASN A 62 -8.11 1.24 -11.93
N PHE A 63 -8.90 0.17 -11.97
CA PHE A 63 -8.64 -1.01 -11.17
C PHE A 63 -7.31 -1.67 -11.54
N VAL A 64 -7.06 -1.91 -12.83
CA VAL A 64 -5.79 -2.50 -13.29
C VAL A 64 -4.60 -1.60 -12.93
N TYR A 65 -4.73 -0.29 -13.14
CA TYR A 65 -3.68 0.67 -12.79
C TYR A 65 -3.36 0.65 -11.29
N THR A 66 -4.38 0.73 -10.44
CA THR A 66 -4.22 0.75 -8.97
C THR A 66 -3.71 -0.58 -8.44
N GLN A 67 -4.15 -1.72 -9.00
CA GLN A 67 -3.63 -3.05 -8.67
C GLN A 67 -2.13 -3.16 -8.96
N ASN A 68 -1.68 -2.77 -10.16
CA ASN A 68 -0.26 -2.79 -10.51
C ASN A 68 0.58 -1.92 -9.57
N LYS A 69 0.07 -0.74 -9.23
CA LYS A 69 0.72 0.20 -8.30
C LYS A 69 0.79 -0.37 -6.88
N ALA A 70 -0.25 -1.05 -6.41
CA ALA A 70 -0.27 -1.72 -5.11
C ALA A 70 0.79 -2.83 -5.05
N GLU A 71 0.88 -3.65 -6.09
CA GLU A 71 1.86 -4.73 -6.19
C GLU A 71 3.30 -4.21 -6.23
N GLU A 72 3.56 -3.16 -7.01
CA GLU A 72 4.88 -2.49 -7.03
C GLU A 72 5.24 -1.94 -5.66
N ARG A 73 4.28 -1.25 -5.00
CA ARG A 73 4.51 -0.68 -3.68
C ARG A 73 4.77 -1.76 -2.64
N LYS A 74 4.00 -2.86 -2.68
CA LYS A 74 4.20 -4.03 -1.83
C LYS A 74 5.61 -4.60 -2.01
N ARG A 75 6.07 -4.80 -3.25
CA ARG A 75 7.44 -5.25 -3.54
C ARG A 75 8.51 -4.30 -2.98
N ILE A 76 8.31 -2.99 -3.07
CA ILE A 76 9.25 -2.00 -2.52
C ILE A 76 9.30 -2.11 -0.99
N CYS A 77 8.14 -2.27 -0.35
CA CYS A 77 8.06 -2.42 1.10
C CYS A 77 8.67 -3.76 1.55
N ASP A 78 8.37 -4.86 0.87
CA ASP A 78 8.90 -6.20 1.21
C ASP A 78 10.42 -6.33 0.94
N ASN A 79 10.97 -5.59 -0.04
CA ASN A 79 12.40 -5.64 -0.39
C ASN A 79 13.28 -4.69 0.43
N LYS A 80 12.71 -3.86 1.32
CA LYS A 80 13.52 -3.09 2.26
C LYS A 80 13.99 -4.01 3.38
N LEU A 81 15.26 -4.44 3.28
CA LEU A 81 15.96 -5.29 4.27
C LEU A 81 15.76 -4.83 5.73
N VAL A 82 15.63 -3.51 5.94
CA VAL A 82 15.33 -2.89 7.23
C VAL A 82 14.01 -3.37 7.83
N PHE A 83 12.95 -3.58 7.04
CA PHE A 83 11.66 -4.03 7.58
C PHE A 83 11.62 -5.50 7.94
N LYS A 84 12.35 -6.37 7.20
CA LYS A 84 12.45 -7.80 7.53
C LYS A 84 13.12 -8.07 8.87
N ILE A 85 14.06 -7.21 9.30
CA ILE A 85 14.78 -7.37 10.58
C ILE A 85 13.90 -6.92 11.76
N PHE A 86 12.96 -6.00 11.52
CA PHE A 86 12.05 -5.46 12.54
C PHE A 86 10.60 -5.92 12.33
N GLU A 87 10.38 -6.98 11.56
CA GLU A 87 9.06 -7.58 11.38
C GLU A 87 8.65 -8.32 12.66
N PRO A 88 7.57 -7.90 13.34
CA PRO A 88 7.10 -8.60 14.53
C PRO A 88 6.62 -10.02 14.21
N GLU A 89 6.19 -10.26 12.97
CA GLU A 89 5.76 -11.57 12.46
C GLU A 89 6.94 -12.58 12.30
N ALA A 90 8.19 -12.11 12.24
CA ALA A 90 9.35 -13.01 12.24
C ALA A 90 9.70 -13.58 13.63
N ASN A 91 9.00 -13.12 14.67
CA ASN A 91 9.12 -13.62 16.04
C ASN A 91 7.93 -14.52 16.46
N ASP A 92 7.01 -14.84 15.56
CA ASP A 92 6.08 -15.96 15.78
C ASP A 92 6.85 -17.27 15.51
N PHE A 93 7.72 -17.62 16.47
CA PHE A 93 8.19 -18.99 16.65
C PHE A 93 7.06 -19.79 17.30
N ASP A 94 6.34 -20.57 16.50
CA ASP A 94 5.87 -21.88 16.95
C ASP A 94 7.08 -22.81 17.19
#